data_AF-A0AAW1CVS6-F1
#
_entry.id   AF-A0AAW1CVS6-F1
#
_cell.length_a   1.000
_cell.length_b   1.000
_cell.length_c   1.000
_cell.angle_alpha   90.00
_cell.angle_beta   90.00
_cell.angle_gamma   90.00
#
_symmetry.space_group_name_H-M   'P 1'
#
loop_
_entity.id
_entity.type
_entity.pdbx_description
1 polymer ?
#
loop_
_entity_poly.entity_id
_entity_poly.type
_entity_poly.pdbx_seq_one_letter_code
_entity_poly.pdbx_strand_id
1 'polypeptide(L)' 'MSRSLDLLTVLSPLTAILSLVIVSVAISTNCWLHTEEKMPNPGYNGTGDNQYLPKITVSGLWSLCFTNRK' A
#
# COMPACT_ATOMS: atom_id res chain seq x y z
N MET A 1 -35.59 -15.47 -22.97
CA MET A 1 -34.26 -16.02 -22.62
C MET A 1 -33.16 -15.26 -23.36
N SER A 2 -33.21 -13.92 -23.37
CA SER A 2 -32.27 -13.08 -24.16
C SER A 2 -31.64 -11.98 -23.31
N ARG A 3 -32.46 -11.35 -22.44
CA ARG A 3 -32.01 -10.32 -21.48
C ARG A 3 -30.78 -10.70 -20.65
N SER A 4 -30.68 -11.95 -20.20
CA SER A 4 -29.55 -12.42 -19.39
C SER A 4 -28.25 -12.55 -20.19
N LEU A 5 -28.34 -12.89 -21.48
CA LEU A 5 -27.19 -13.00 -22.38
C LEU A 5 -26.68 -11.60 -22.77
N ASP A 6 -27.59 -10.65 -23.00
CA ASP A 6 -27.26 -9.25 -23.27
C ASP A 6 -26.57 -8.60 -22.06
N LEU A 7 -27.08 -8.87 -20.85
CA LEU A 7 -26.54 -8.32 -19.62
C LEU A 7 -25.14 -8.86 -19.32
N LEU A 8 -24.91 -10.17 -19.52
CA LEU A 8 -23.59 -10.77 -19.30
C LEU A 8 -22.55 -10.25 -20.31
N THR A 9 -22.97 -10.02 -21.56
CA THR A 9 -22.12 -9.47 -22.64
C THR A 9 -21.68 -8.05 -22.34
N VAL A 10 -22.48 -7.26 -21.63
CA VAL A 10 -22.14 -5.89 -21.23
C VAL A 10 -21.41 -5.85 -19.88
N LEU A 11 -21.80 -6.68 -18.93
CA LEU A 11 -21.21 -6.69 -17.59
C LEU A 11 -19.77 -7.22 -17.58
N SER A 12 -19.45 -8.16 -18.46
CA SER A 12 -18.10 -8.72 -18.59
C SER A 12 -17.05 -7.67 -18.99
N PRO A 13 -17.21 -6.90 -20.08
CA PRO A 13 -16.26 -5.85 -20.42
C PRO A 13 -16.28 -4.71 -19.39
N LEU A 14 -17.43 -4.40 -18.79
CA LEU A 14 -17.52 -3.36 -17.75
C LEU A 14 -16.66 -3.72 -16.52
N THR A 15 -16.78 -4.97 -16.04
CA THR A 15 -15.99 -5.46 -14.90
C THR A 15 -14.52 -5.62 -15.25
N ALA A 16 -14.18 -5.99 -16.49
CA ALA A 16 -12.81 -6.02 -16.97
C ALA A 16 -12.16 -4.63 -16.98
N ILE A 17 -12.87 -3.60 -17.49
CA ILE A 17 -12.40 -2.21 -17.48
C ILE A 17 -12.21 -1.72 -16.05
N LEU A 18 -13.19 -1.98 -15.17
CA LEU A 18 -13.09 -1.59 -13.76
C LEU A 18 -11.89 -2.25 -13.09
N SER A 19 -11.65 -3.54 -13.36
CA SER A 19 -10.48 -4.27 -12.85
C SER A 19 -9.17 -3.67 -13.34
N LEU A 20 -9.08 -3.28 -14.61
CA LEU A 20 -7.92 -2.58 -15.15
C LEU A 20 -7.67 -1.24 -14.46
N VAL A 21 -8.71 -0.46 -14.19
CA VAL A 21 -8.59 0.80 -13.46
C VAL A 21 -8.07 0.56 -12.04
N ILE A 22 -8.64 -0.41 -11.32
CA ILE A 22 -8.18 -0.75 -9.97
C ILE A 22 -6.71 -1.18 -9.99
N VAL A 23 -6.32 -2.08 -10.89
CA VAL A 23 -4.94 -2.57 -11.01
C VAL A 23 -3.95 -1.48 -11.43
N SER A 24 -4.35 -0.52 -12.26
CA SER A 24 -3.49 0.59 -12.66
C SER A 24 -3.27 1.60 -11.52
N VAL A 25 -4.32 1.99 -10.81
CA VAL A 25 -4.23 2.82 -9.59
C VAL A 25 -3.36 2.13 -8.55
N ALA A 26 -3.56 0.83 -8.42
CA ALA A 26 -2.81 -0.04 -7.57
C ALA A 26 -1.30 0.03 -7.89
N ILE A 27 -0.91 -0.27 -9.12
CA ILE A 27 0.49 -0.24 -9.56
C ILE A 27 1.10 1.15 -9.41
N SER A 28 0.32 2.23 -9.64
CA SER A 28 0.81 3.60 -9.63
C SER A 28 0.96 4.20 -8.22
N THR A 29 0.14 3.74 -7.27
CA THR A 29 0.15 4.25 -5.89
C THR A 29 1.26 3.58 -5.11
N ASN A 30 2.03 4.35 -4.34
CA ASN A 30 3.16 3.82 -3.56
C ASN A 30 2.85 3.66 -2.05
N CYS A 31 1.57 3.64 -1.67
CA CYS A 31 1.11 3.73 -0.28
C CYS A 31 0.37 2.46 0.16
N TRP A 32 0.89 1.29 -0.20
CA TRP A 32 0.20 0.02 0.05
C TRP A 32 0.47 -0.55 1.42
N LEU A 33 1.72 -0.42 1.85
CA LEU A 33 2.19 -1.03 3.06
C LEU A 33 2.70 0.08 3.96
N HIS A 34 1.98 0.30 5.05
CA HIS A 34 2.43 1.15 6.14
C HIS A 34 2.93 0.23 7.25
N THR A 35 4.25 0.24 7.48
CA THR A 35 4.89 -0.50 8.58
C THR A 35 5.49 0.50 9.55
N GLU A 36 5.18 0.31 10.82
CA GLU A 36 5.87 0.98 11.92
C GLU A 36 6.73 -0.06 12.64
N GLU A 37 8.05 0.08 12.54
CA GLU A 37 8.99 -0.79 13.22
C GLU A 37 9.67 -0.03 14.37
N LYS A 38 9.67 -0.63 15.57
CA LYS A 38 10.37 -0.09 16.73
C LYS A 38 11.83 -0.52 16.68
N MET A 39 12.70 0.32 16.15
CA MET A 39 14.14 0.04 16.06
C MET A 39 14.86 0.43 17.35
N PRO A 40 15.82 -0.37 17.84
CA PRO A 40 16.62 -0.02 19.00
C PRO A 40 17.43 1.26 18.73
N ASN A 41 17.37 2.21 19.66
CA ASN A 41 18.04 3.49 19.53
C ASN A 41 19.55 3.36 19.81
N PRO A 42 20.45 3.63 18.84
CA PRO A 42 21.90 3.55 19.08
C PRO A 42 22.41 4.62 20.05
N GLY A 43 21.64 5.69 20.28
CA GLY A 43 21.94 6.73 21.27
C GLY A 43 21.33 6.47 22.65
N TYR A 44 20.79 5.28 22.91
CA TYR A 44 20.14 4.98 24.19
C TYR A 44 21.17 4.84 25.32
N ASN A 45 21.10 5.74 26.29
CA ASN A 45 22.03 5.79 27.43
C ASN A 45 21.55 4.96 28.65
N GLY A 46 20.72 3.94 28.43
CA GLY A 46 20.27 3.03 29.50
C GLY A 46 19.26 3.62 30.50
N THR A 47 18.76 4.84 30.29
CA THR A 47 17.78 5.50 31.17
C THR A 47 16.75 6.29 30.33
N GLY A 48 15.46 6.10 30.61
CA GLY A 48 14.33 6.78 29.96
C GLY A 48 13.56 5.93 28.93
N ASP A 49 12.43 6.44 28.44
CA ASP A 49 11.52 5.70 27.55
C ASP A 49 11.96 5.62 26.08
N ASN A 50 13.12 6.19 25.73
CA ASN A 50 13.63 6.29 24.36
C ASN A 50 14.51 5.09 23.94
N GLN A 51 14.25 3.90 24.50
CA GLN A 51 14.97 2.66 24.15
C GLN A 51 14.72 2.25 22.70
N TYR A 52 13.52 2.55 22.18
CA TYR A 52 13.12 2.24 20.81
C TYR A 52 12.63 3.49 20.09
N LEU A 53 13.06 3.68 18.85
CA LEU A 53 12.58 4.73 17.96
C LEU A 53 11.60 4.15 16.94
N PRO A 54 10.41 4.75 16.77
CA PRO A 54 9.47 4.32 15.74
C PRO A 54 10.02 4.74 14.37
N LYS A 55 10.30 3.74 13.53
CA LYS A 55 10.66 3.93 12.13
C LYS A 55 9.46 3.58 11.27
N ILE A 56 8.87 4.62 10.70
CA ILE A 56 7.75 4.49 9.78
C ILE A 56 8.31 4.28 8.38
N THR A 57 7.92 3.18 7.76
CA THR A 57 8.19 2.90 6.35
C THR A 57 6.85 2.83 5.61
N VAL A 58 6.77 3.57 4.53
CA VAL A 58 5.68 3.43 3.56
C VAL A 58 6.28 2.74 2.34
N SER A 59 5.63 1.76 1.74
CA SER A 59 6.15 1.17 0.51
C SER A 59 5.06 0.88 -0.50
N GLY A 60 5.46 0.90 -1.76
CA GLY A 60 4.66 0.39 -2.86
C GLY A 60 5.49 -0.28 -3.92
N LEU A 61 4.88 -0.53 -5.08
CA LEU A 61 5.45 -1.43 -6.09
C LEU A 61 6.75 -0.90 -6.72
N TRP A 62 6.85 0.41 -6.92
CA TRP A 62 8.00 1.03 -7.62
C TRP A 62 8.97 1.72 -6.67
N SER A 63 8.54 2.03 -5.45
CA SER A 63 9.36 2.73 -4.47
C SER A 63 9.22 2.09 -3.10
N LEU A 64 10.32 1.52 -2.62
CA LEU A 64 10.53 1.29 -1.19
C LEU A 64 10.83 2.67 -0.58
N CYS A 65 9.88 3.23 0.19
CA CYS A 65 10.01 4.61 0.63
C CYS A 65 11.01 4.75 1.78
N PHE A 66 11.74 5.85 1.69
CA PHE A 66 12.83 6.26 2.56
C PHE A 66 12.36 6.55 4.00
N THR A 67 13.27 6.34 4.95
CA THR A 67 13.13 6.75 6.34
C THR A 67 13.03 8.28 6.41
N ASN A 68 11.87 8.82 6.81
CA ASN A 68 11.73 10.25 7.06
C ASN A 68 12.41 10.54 8.42
N ARG A 69 13.72 10.74 8.41
CA ARG A 69 14.43 11.30 9.58
C ARG A 69 14.12 12.80 9.60
N LYS A 70 13.27 13.24 10.52
CA LYS A 70 13.28 14.62 11.00
C LYS A 70 14.32 14.75 12.09
#